data_AF-A0A349VWU9-F1
#
_entry.id   AF-A0A349VWU9-F1
#
_cell.length_a   1.000
_cell.length_b   1.000
_cell.length_c   1.000
_cell.angle_alpha   90.00
_cell.angle_beta   90.00
_cell.angle_gamma   90.00
#
_symmetry.space_group_name_H-M   'P 1'
#
loop_
_entity.id
_entity.type
_entity.pdbx_description
1 polymer ?
#
loop_
_entity_poly.entity_id
_entity_poly.type
_entity_poly.pdbx_seq_one_letter_code
_entity_poly.pdbx_strand_id
1 'polypeptide(L)'
;MRQLECHEEKIHLCGKIQSFGFLCIFDESGCIAASENLTIVLDIPMKEILGRSIAQLLPLLSSEKELNLKEIEKQIRGEIFTRFVERIRIKNVDYYLSIYQYDERTYLEIEICNENHLKATRLFYYAKYLEERHGNAWQSLTVLIRQIIGFDRVMVYRFEEDNSGQVIAESIADGMTPLMGYRYPEFDIPAQARELYVKFLARHVADVDGPTIGIQG
;
A
#
# COMPACT_ATOMS: atom_id res chain seq x y z
N MET A 1 27.56 21.57 0.01
CA MET A 1 26.35 20.75 -0.21
C MET A 1 26.75 19.31 -0.02
N ARG A 2 26.25 18.65 1.03
CA ARG A 2 26.51 17.22 1.24
C ARG A 2 25.56 16.48 0.30
N GLN A 3 26.10 15.73 -0.67
CA GLN A 3 25.28 14.79 -1.46
C GLN A 3 24.79 13.73 -0.47
N LEU A 4 23.47 13.65 -0.29
CA LEU A 4 22.86 12.52 0.40
C LEU A 4 23.07 11.30 -0.50
N GLU A 5 23.74 10.28 0.01
CA GLU A 5 23.81 9.01 -0.72
C GLU A 5 22.44 8.33 -0.69
N CYS A 6 22.07 7.64 -1.78
CA CYS A 6 20.75 7.02 -1.96
C CYS A 6 20.36 6.10 -0.79
N HIS A 7 21.33 5.53 -0.05
CA HIS A 7 21.11 4.66 1.09
C HIS A 7 20.78 5.40 2.42
N GLU A 8 21.02 6.71 2.49
CA GLU A 8 20.76 7.56 3.68
C GLU A 8 19.35 8.18 3.68
N GLU A 9 18.63 8.10 2.55
CA GLU A 9 17.29 8.66 2.43
C GLU A 9 16.29 7.86 3.26
N LYS A 10 15.67 8.53 4.24
CA LYS A 10 14.57 7.97 5.01
C LYS A 10 13.31 7.92 4.14
N ILE A 11 13.24 6.93 3.27
CA ILE A 11 12.12 6.68 2.35
C ILE A 11 10.77 6.43 3.06
N HIS A 12 10.76 6.30 4.39
CA HIS A 12 9.56 6.22 5.22
C HIS A 12 9.07 7.58 5.75
N LEU A 13 9.83 8.67 5.51
CA LEU A 13 9.55 10.03 6.00
C LEU A 13 9.53 11.07 4.87
N CYS A 14 9.03 10.72 3.68
CA CYS A 14 8.99 11.63 2.53
C CYS A 14 8.04 12.82 2.69
N GLY A 15 7.30 12.92 3.80
CA GLY A 15 6.38 14.03 4.12
C GLY A 15 5.25 14.21 3.12
N LYS A 16 5.03 13.22 2.25
CA LYS A 16 4.13 13.27 1.10
C LYS A 16 3.49 11.91 0.84
N ILE A 17 2.30 11.94 0.24
CA ILE A 17 1.57 10.75 -0.24
C ILE A 17 1.24 10.87 -1.73
N GLN A 18 0.83 9.75 -2.34
CA GLN A 18 0.27 9.76 -3.70
C GLN A 18 -1.12 10.40 -3.73
N SER A 19 -1.46 11.11 -4.81
CA SER A 19 -2.66 11.95 -4.88
C SER A 19 -4.00 11.22 -4.85
N PHE A 20 -4.04 9.90 -5.06
CA PHE A 20 -5.27 9.11 -5.03
C PHE A 20 -5.71 8.71 -3.61
N GLY A 21 -4.86 8.94 -2.61
CA GLY A 21 -5.09 8.57 -1.22
C GLY A 21 -5.15 9.76 -0.27
N PHE A 22 -5.55 9.47 0.96
CA PHE A 22 -5.57 10.40 2.09
C PHE A 22 -4.96 9.69 3.29
N LEU A 23 -4.35 10.46 4.20
CA LEU A 23 -3.66 9.93 5.36
C LEU A 23 -3.96 10.76 6.61
N CYS A 24 -4.19 10.10 7.74
CA CYS A 24 -4.04 10.64 9.08
C CYS A 24 -3.09 9.74 9.90
N ILE A 25 -2.27 10.37 10.74
CA ILE A 25 -1.37 9.70 11.67
C ILE A 25 -1.76 10.15 13.08
N PHE A 26 -1.89 9.18 13.97
CA PHE A 26 -2.31 9.39 15.35
C PHE A 26 -1.29 8.86 16.35
N ASP A 27 -1.16 9.58 17.46
CA ASP A 27 -0.56 9.10 18.70
C ASP A 27 -1.56 9.23 19.86
N GLU A 28 -1.07 9.14 21.11
CA GLU A 28 -1.90 9.27 22.32
C GLU A 28 -2.57 10.64 22.47
N SER A 29 -2.03 11.69 21.86
CA SER A 29 -2.56 13.06 21.91
C SER A 29 -3.64 13.34 20.86
N GLY A 30 -3.76 12.47 19.85
CA GLY A 30 -4.71 12.61 18.74
C GLY A 30 -4.02 12.61 17.38
N CYS A 31 -4.67 13.22 16.38
CA CYS A 31 -4.14 13.34 15.04
C CYS A 31 -2.95 14.30 15.02
N ILE A 32 -1.74 13.78 14.83
CA ILE A 32 -0.49 14.56 14.80
C ILE A 32 -0.08 14.96 13.40
N ALA A 33 -0.64 14.33 12.38
CA ALA A 33 -0.38 14.69 10.99
C ALA A 33 -1.50 14.20 10.09
N ALA A 34 -1.82 14.95 9.04
CA ALA A 34 -2.75 14.54 8.00
C ALA A 34 -2.36 15.09 6.62
N SER A 35 -2.78 14.41 5.56
CA SER A 35 -2.58 14.88 4.19
C SER A 35 -3.41 16.11 3.89
N GLU A 36 -2.84 17.09 3.19
CA GLU A 36 -3.48 18.39 2.90
C GLU A 36 -4.83 18.23 2.18
N ASN A 37 -4.94 17.26 1.28
CA ASN A 37 -6.15 16.96 0.52
C ASN A 37 -7.32 16.44 1.36
N LEU A 38 -7.08 16.02 2.61
CA LEU A 38 -8.14 15.56 3.51
C LEU A 38 -9.13 16.69 3.86
N THR A 39 -8.64 17.92 3.95
CA THR A 39 -9.47 19.12 4.20
C THR A 39 -10.57 19.30 3.16
N ILE A 40 -10.27 18.98 1.90
CA ILE A 40 -11.19 19.08 0.77
C ILE A 40 -12.27 17.99 0.87
N VAL A 41 -11.85 16.75 1.17
CA VAL A 41 -12.78 15.61 1.29
C VAL A 41 -13.73 15.80 2.47
N LEU A 42 -13.21 16.22 3.62
CA LEU A 42 -14.01 16.39 4.83
C LEU A 42 -14.74 17.74 4.93
N ASP A 43 -14.41 18.74 4.10
CA ASP A 43 -14.89 20.12 4.21
C ASP A 43 -14.61 20.77 5.58
N ILE A 44 -13.44 20.46 6.16
CA ILE A 44 -13.00 21.02 7.45
C ILE A 44 -11.54 21.49 7.34
N PRO A 45 -11.18 22.60 8.00
CA PRO A 45 -9.82 23.11 7.95
C PRO A 45 -8.85 22.20 8.72
N MET A 46 -7.58 22.17 8.32
CA MET A 46 -6.57 21.29 8.94
C MET A 46 -6.45 21.48 10.46
N LYS A 47 -6.58 22.72 10.95
CA LYS A 47 -6.58 23.05 12.39
C LYS A 47 -7.67 22.34 13.20
N GLU A 48 -8.74 21.92 12.54
CA GLU A 48 -9.83 21.16 13.15
C GLU A 48 -9.62 19.66 13.01
N ILE A 49 -8.71 19.20 12.14
CA ILE A 49 -8.34 17.78 12.01
C ILE A 49 -7.27 17.43 13.05
N LEU A 50 -6.23 18.24 13.14
CA LEU A 50 -5.12 18.04 14.06
C LEU A 50 -5.60 18.08 15.52
N GLY A 51 -5.06 17.17 16.34
CA GLY A 51 -5.44 16.97 17.73
C GLY A 51 -6.76 16.21 17.95
N ARG A 52 -7.58 15.95 16.92
CA ARG A 52 -8.76 15.09 17.09
C ARG A 52 -8.35 13.64 17.30
N SER A 53 -9.06 12.95 18.19
CA SER A 53 -8.93 11.51 18.31
C SER A 53 -9.53 10.80 17.10
N ILE A 54 -9.10 9.56 16.86
CA ILE A 54 -9.68 8.73 15.80
C ILE A 54 -11.20 8.56 15.98
N ALA A 55 -11.68 8.47 17.23
CA ALA A 55 -13.10 8.38 17.55
C ALA A 55 -13.90 9.63 17.11
N GLN A 56 -13.27 10.80 17.09
CA GLN A 56 -13.89 12.04 16.64
C GLN A 56 -13.84 12.21 15.11
N LEU A 57 -12.88 11.58 14.43
CA LEU A 57 -12.73 11.65 12.97
C LEU A 57 -13.53 10.58 12.22
N LEU A 58 -13.62 9.35 12.74
CA LEU A 58 -14.35 8.25 12.07
C LEU A 58 -15.79 8.61 11.67
N PRO A 59 -16.60 9.30 12.50
CA PRO A 59 -17.96 9.69 12.11
C PRO A 59 -18.02 10.67 10.93
N LEU A 60 -16.94 11.41 10.66
CA LEU A 60 -16.87 12.34 9.52
C LEU A 60 -16.54 11.60 8.22
N LEU A 61 -15.97 10.41 8.32
CA LEU A 61 -15.52 9.57 7.20
C LEU A 61 -16.60 8.59 6.73
N SER A 62 -17.58 8.28 7.57
CA SER A 62 -18.64 7.33 7.21
C SER A 62 -19.96 7.79 7.82
N SER A 63 -20.84 8.34 6.97
CA SER A 63 -22.21 8.70 7.38
C SER A 63 -23.18 7.53 7.31
N GLU A 64 -22.88 6.50 6.52
CA GLU A 64 -23.79 5.39 6.24
C GLU A 64 -23.59 4.18 7.17
N LYS A 65 -22.39 4.02 7.74
CA LYS A 65 -22.01 2.86 8.56
C LYS A 65 -21.31 3.31 9.82
N GLU A 66 -21.81 2.87 10.97
CA GLU A 66 -21.13 3.05 12.25
C GLU A 66 -19.90 2.15 12.31
N LEU A 67 -18.75 2.75 12.62
CA LEU A 67 -17.47 2.06 12.75
C LEU A 67 -17.15 1.87 14.23
N ASN A 68 -17.18 0.64 14.72
CA ASN A 68 -16.90 0.33 16.12
C ASN A 68 -15.39 0.35 16.39
N LEU A 69 -14.90 1.47 16.94
CA LEU A 69 -13.48 1.65 17.24
C LEU A 69 -12.90 0.54 18.12
N LYS A 70 -13.66 0.02 19.10
CA LYS A 70 -13.18 -1.05 19.99
C LYS A 70 -12.95 -2.36 19.25
N GLU A 71 -13.75 -2.64 18.22
CA GLU A 71 -13.56 -3.83 17.37
C GLU A 71 -12.37 -3.64 16.43
N ILE A 72 -12.25 -2.45 15.84
CA ILE A 72 -11.11 -2.07 15.00
C ILE A 72 -9.80 -2.21 15.79
N GLU A 73 -9.74 -1.65 17.01
CA GLU A 73 -8.58 -1.74 17.90
C GLU A 73 -8.21 -3.18 18.24
N LYS A 74 -9.19 -4.07 18.45
CA LYS A 74 -8.94 -5.50 18.68
C LYS A 74 -8.38 -6.19 17.44
N GLN A 75 -8.80 -5.80 16.24
CA GLN A 75 -8.35 -6.41 15.00
C GLN A 75 -6.91 -6.02 14.65
N ILE A 76 -6.53 -4.76 14.92
CA ILE A 76 -5.21 -4.22 14.56
C ILE A 76 -4.15 -4.46 15.65
N ARG A 77 -4.55 -4.81 16.88
CA ARG A 77 -3.64 -5.18 17.97
C ARG A 77 -3.39 -6.69 17.96
N GLY A 78 -2.32 -7.10 17.27
CA GLY A 78 -1.87 -8.49 17.22
C GLY A 78 -0.37 -8.61 17.00
N GLU A 79 0.17 -9.82 17.17
CA GLU A 79 1.59 -10.12 16.90
C GLU A 79 1.93 -10.08 15.40
N ILE A 80 0.92 -10.32 14.55
CA ILE A 80 1.01 -10.23 13.10
C ILE A 80 0.50 -8.85 12.66
N PHE A 81 1.21 -8.21 11.74
CA PHE A 81 0.74 -6.97 11.13
C PHE A 81 -0.60 -7.20 10.43
N THR A 82 -1.65 -6.58 10.95
CA THR A 82 -3.00 -6.62 10.40
C THR A 82 -3.51 -5.20 10.15
N ARG A 83 -4.41 -5.09 9.17
CA ARG A 83 -5.06 -3.84 8.80
C ARG A 83 -6.57 -4.08 8.79
N PHE A 84 -7.31 -3.22 9.47
CA PHE A 84 -8.75 -3.11 9.29
C PHE A 84 -9.01 -2.46 7.93
N VAL A 85 -9.82 -3.08 7.09
CA VAL A 85 -10.20 -2.53 5.78
C VAL A 85 -11.71 -2.59 5.65
N GLU A 86 -12.32 -1.46 5.34
CA GLU A 86 -13.77 -1.34 5.18
C GLU A 86 -14.13 -0.40 4.03
N ARG A 87 -15.23 -0.70 3.33
CA ARG A 87 -15.77 0.22 2.33
C ARG A 87 -16.63 1.26 3.03
N ILE A 88 -16.29 2.53 2.85
CA ILE A 88 -17.01 3.69 3.37
C ILE A 88 -17.45 4.59 2.21
N ARG A 89 -18.37 5.52 2.49
CA ARG A 89 -18.82 6.51 1.51
C ARG A 89 -18.71 7.91 2.09
N ILE A 90 -18.01 8.79 1.37
CA ILE A 90 -17.87 10.21 1.69
C ILE A 90 -18.38 11.02 0.50
N LYS A 91 -19.37 11.90 0.73
CA LYS A 91 -19.96 12.77 -0.31
C LYS A 91 -20.33 12.02 -1.62
N ASN A 92 -20.96 10.85 -1.49
CA ASN A 92 -21.35 9.96 -2.60
C ASN A 92 -20.22 9.29 -3.39
N VAL A 93 -18.98 9.33 -2.88
CA VAL A 93 -17.85 8.59 -3.45
C VAL A 93 -17.47 7.45 -2.51
N ASP A 94 -17.25 6.27 -3.07
CA ASP A 94 -16.86 5.09 -2.32
C ASP A 94 -15.33 5.04 -2.13
N TYR A 95 -14.91 4.80 -0.89
CA TYR A 95 -13.52 4.68 -0.51
C TYR A 95 -13.28 3.40 0.29
N TYR A 96 -12.05 2.89 0.23
CA TYR A 96 -11.52 1.95 1.20
C TYR A 96 -10.88 2.71 2.35
N LEU A 97 -11.42 2.52 3.55
CA LEU A 97 -10.81 2.95 4.81
C LEU A 97 -9.91 1.84 5.32
N SER A 98 -8.64 2.16 5.53
CA SER A 98 -7.62 1.27 6.07
C SER A 98 -7.11 1.82 7.39
N ILE A 99 -7.12 1.02 8.46
CA ILE A 99 -6.56 1.39 9.77
C ILE A 99 -5.58 0.32 10.22
N TYR A 100 -4.38 0.73 10.64
CA TYR A 100 -3.35 -0.18 11.15
C TYR A 100 -2.43 0.52 12.14
N GLN A 101 -1.68 -0.26 12.93
CA GLN A 101 -0.67 0.26 13.84
C GLN A 101 0.74 -0.09 13.37
N TYR A 102 1.64 0.87 13.52
CA TYR A 102 3.06 0.68 13.24
C TYR A 102 3.88 1.69 14.04
N ASP A 103 4.93 1.23 14.72
CA ASP A 103 5.86 2.08 15.47
C ASP A 103 5.14 3.02 16.46
N GLU A 104 4.30 2.43 17.32
CA GLU A 104 3.49 3.11 18.35
C GLU A 104 2.46 4.14 17.82
N ARG A 105 2.32 4.26 16.50
CA ARG A 105 1.37 5.15 15.85
C ARG A 105 0.24 4.38 15.20
N THR A 106 -0.91 5.02 15.11
CA THR A 106 -2.05 4.51 14.34
C THR A 106 -2.14 5.29 13.04
N TYR A 107 -2.24 4.57 11.94
CA TYR A 107 -2.37 5.12 10.60
C TYR A 107 -3.78 4.87 10.11
N LEU A 108 -4.38 5.92 9.54
CA LEU A 108 -5.65 5.86 8.85
C LEU A 108 -5.41 6.30 7.41
N GLU A 109 -5.57 5.37 6.48
CA GLU A 109 -5.47 5.60 5.05
C GLU A 109 -6.86 5.51 4.41
N ILE A 110 -7.14 6.38 3.46
CA ILE A 110 -8.37 6.36 2.67
C ILE A 110 -7.95 6.33 1.21
N GLU A 111 -8.49 5.38 0.45
CA GLU A 111 -8.20 5.23 -0.98
C GLU A 111 -9.50 5.17 -1.76
N ILE A 112 -9.55 5.79 -2.94
CA ILE A 112 -10.71 5.70 -3.83
C ILE A 112 -10.92 4.22 -4.20
N CYS A 113 -12.16 3.72 -4.07
CA CYS A 113 -12.46 2.36 -4.49
C CYS A 113 -12.25 2.20 -6.00
N ASN A 114 -11.57 1.12 -6.39
CA ASN A 114 -11.57 0.69 -7.78
C ASN A 114 -12.82 -0.18 -8.06
N GLU A 115 -13.26 -0.19 -9.32
CA GLU A 115 -14.40 -1.03 -9.73
C GLU A 115 -14.03 -2.51 -9.89
N ASN A 116 -12.73 -2.84 -9.80
CA ASN A 116 -12.21 -4.19 -9.99
C ASN A 116 -12.47 -5.08 -8.77
N HIS A 117 -13.53 -5.87 -8.83
CA HIS A 117 -13.87 -6.84 -7.79
C HIS A 117 -13.42 -8.24 -8.18
N LEU A 118 -12.36 -8.75 -7.55
CA LEU A 118 -11.99 -10.15 -7.69
C LEU A 118 -12.85 -11.01 -6.75
N LYS A 119 -13.56 -11.99 -7.31
CA LYS A 119 -14.36 -12.93 -6.50
C LYS A 119 -13.44 -13.88 -5.72
N ALA A 120 -13.75 -14.11 -4.45
CA ALA A 120 -13.03 -15.07 -3.60
C ALA A 120 -12.95 -16.47 -4.21
N THR A 121 -13.98 -16.89 -4.94
CA THR A 121 -14.00 -18.16 -5.66
C THR A 121 -12.90 -18.24 -6.73
N ARG A 122 -12.59 -17.15 -7.43
CA ARG A 122 -11.46 -17.11 -8.39
C ARG A 122 -10.12 -17.26 -7.69
N LEU A 123 -9.92 -16.61 -6.54
CA LEU A 123 -8.71 -16.76 -5.73
C LEU A 123 -8.49 -18.21 -5.31
N PHE A 124 -9.56 -18.90 -4.89
CA PHE A 124 -9.50 -20.32 -4.58
C PHE A 124 -9.03 -21.17 -5.78
N TYR A 125 -9.60 -20.95 -6.96
CA TYR A 125 -9.16 -21.68 -8.17
C TYR A 125 -7.74 -21.34 -8.58
N TYR A 126 -7.27 -20.11 -8.37
CA TYR A 126 -5.89 -19.70 -8.61
C TYR A 126 -4.91 -20.41 -7.66
N ALA A 127 -5.25 -20.50 -6.37
CA ALA A 127 -4.45 -21.26 -5.40
C ALA A 127 -4.37 -22.74 -5.79
N LYS A 128 -5.52 -23.36 -6.09
CA LYS A 128 -5.58 -24.75 -6.54
C LYS A 128 -4.77 -25.00 -7.83
N TYR A 129 -4.82 -24.08 -8.77
CA TYR A 129 -4.03 -24.16 -10.00
C TYR A 129 -2.52 -24.15 -9.75
N LEU A 130 -2.06 -23.39 -8.76
CA LEU A 130 -0.66 -23.37 -8.35
C LEU A 130 -0.24 -24.67 -7.66
N GLU A 131 -1.13 -25.25 -6.84
CA GLU A 131 -0.89 -26.52 -6.14
C GLU A 131 -0.82 -27.73 -7.08
N GLU A 132 -1.69 -27.79 -8.10
CA GLU A 132 -1.81 -28.94 -9.01
C GLU A 132 -0.74 -28.99 -10.11
N ARG A 133 0.03 -27.91 -10.32
CA ARG A 133 1.05 -27.86 -11.38
C ARG A 133 2.40 -28.40 -10.91
N HIS A 134 2.85 -29.48 -11.54
CA HIS A 134 4.21 -30.04 -11.41
C HIS A 134 5.28 -29.34 -12.29
N GLY A 135 5.08 -28.05 -12.63
CA GLY A 135 5.95 -27.27 -13.53
C GLY A 135 6.68 -26.12 -12.83
N ASN A 136 7.11 -25.10 -13.59
CA ASN A 136 7.67 -23.87 -13.01
C ASN A 136 6.56 -23.06 -12.31
N ALA A 137 6.49 -23.18 -10.98
CA ALA A 137 5.52 -22.47 -10.14
C ALA A 137 5.61 -20.95 -10.31
N TRP A 138 6.81 -20.40 -10.49
CA TRP A 138 7.04 -18.96 -10.68
C TRP A 138 6.41 -18.45 -11.98
N GLN A 139 6.55 -19.20 -13.07
CA GLN A 139 5.91 -18.84 -14.33
C GLN A 139 4.38 -18.83 -14.21
N SER A 140 3.82 -19.83 -13.52
CA SER A 140 2.38 -19.89 -13.27
C SER A 140 1.91 -18.71 -12.41
N LEU A 141 2.68 -18.37 -11.37
CA LEU A 141 2.40 -17.24 -10.49
C LEU A 141 2.35 -15.91 -11.26
N THR A 142 3.35 -15.62 -12.12
CA THR A 142 3.35 -14.36 -12.89
C THR A 142 2.14 -14.22 -13.79
N VAL A 143 1.72 -15.30 -14.47
CA VAL A 143 0.52 -15.31 -15.32
C VAL A 143 -0.75 -15.04 -14.51
N LEU A 144 -0.90 -15.72 -13.37
CA LEU A 144 -2.09 -15.56 -12.51
C LEU A 144 -2.16 -14.16 -11.90
N ILE A 145 -1.04 -13.67 -11.36
CA ILE A 145 -0.99 -12.32 -10.80
C ILE A 145 -1.29 -11.29 -11.88
N ARG A 146 -0.71 -11.41 -13.08
CA ARG A 146 -1.00 -10.51 -14.21
C ARG A 146 -2.50 -10.48 -14.56
N GLN A 147 -3.17 -11.64 -14.57
CA GLN A 147 -4.62 -11.71 -14.79
C GLN A 147 -5.43 -11.05 -13.67
N ILE A 148 -4.93 -11.07 -12.44
CA ILE A 148 -5.59 -10.47 -11.27
C ILE A 148 -5.43 -8.96 -11.28
N ILE A 149 -4.19 -8.47 -11.41
CA ILE A 149 -3.87 -7.05 -11.21
C ILE A 149 -3.95 -6.23 -12.49
N GLY A 150 -3.91 -6.88 -13.66
CA GLY A 150 -4.07 -6.21 -14.96
C GLY A 150 -2.85 -5.41 -15.44
N PHE A 151 -1.68 -5.57 -14.82
CA PHE A 151 -0.45 -4.89 -15.23
C PHE A 151 0.10 -5.47 -16.54
N ASP A 152 0.79 -4.64 -17.33
CA ASP A 152 1.39 -5.10 -18.59
C ASP A 152 2.53 -6.10 -18.38
N ARG A 153 3.26 -5.99 -17.27
CA ARG A 153 4.35 -6.90 -16.88
C ARG A 153 4.19 -7.34 -15.43
N VAL A 154 4.35 -8.63 -15.20
CA VAL A 154 4.55 -9.21 -13.86
C VAL A 154 5.76 -10.12 -13.91
N MET A 155 6.67 -9.97 -12.95
CA MET A 155 7.90 -10.73 -12.89
C MET A 155 8.19 -11.24 -11.47
N VAL A 156 8.92 -12.34 -11.38
CA VAL A 156 9.54 -12.78 -10.12
C VAL A 156 11.01 -12.38 -10.16
N TYR A 157 11.37 -11.46 -9.27
CA TYR A 157 12.73 -11.01 -9.05
C TYR A 157 13.30 -11.76 -7.85
N ARG A 158 14.41 -12.47 -8.03
CA ARG A 158 15.10 -13.21 -6.97
C ARG A 158 16.38 -12.49 -6.58
N PHE A 159 16.57 -12.24 -5.29
CA PHE A 159 17.85 -11.78 -4.75
C PHE A 159 18.87 -12.93 -4.73
N GLU A 160 20.10 -12.62 -5.10
CA GLU A 160 21.26 -13.51 -5.05
C GLU A 160 22.09 -13.23 -3.77
N GLU A 161 23.09 -14.05 -3.50
CA GLU A 161 23.90 -13.96 -2.25
C GLU A 161 24.62 -12.62 -2.07
N ASP A 162 24.98 -11.96 -3.18
CA ASP A 162 25.64 -10.65 -3.20
C ASP A 162 24.66 -9.46 -3.12
N ASN A 163 23.37 -9.72 -2.91
CA ASN A 163 22.26 -8.76 -2.96
C ASN A 163 21.94 -8.18 -4.35
N SER A 164 22.63 -8.62 -5.41
CA SER A 164 22.12 -8.43 -6.77
C SER A 164 20.82 -9.23 -6.95
N GLY A 165 20.15 -9.09 -8.08
CA GLY A 165 19.05 -9.98 -8.36
C GLY A 165 18.79 -10.24 -9.83
N GLN A 166 17.95 -11.24 -10.06
CA GLN A 166 17.66 -11.77 -11.39
C GLN A 166 16.18 -11.99 -11.59
N VAL A 167 15.70 -11.70 -12.80
CA VAL A 167 14.33 -12.07 -13.21
C VAL A 167 14.29 -13.57 -13.54
N ILE A 168 13.58 -14.35 -12.71
CA ILE A 168 13.51 -15.83 -12.82
C ILE A 168 12.18 -16.34 -13.38
N ALA A 169 11.18 -15.47 -13.53
CA ALA A 169 9.94 -15.73 -14.25
C ALA A 169 9.30 -14.41 -14.68
N GLU A 170 8.55 -14.43 -15.78
CA GLU A 170 7.97 -13.22 -16.35
C GLU A 170 6.70 -13.52 -17.15
N SER A 171 5.70 -12.63 -17.06
CA SER A 171 4.55 -12.57 -17.94
C SER A 171 4.36 -11.14 -18.42
N ILE A 172 4.32 -10.93 -19.74
CA ILE A 172 4.27 -9.62 -20.39
C ILE A 172 3.11 -9.52 -21.39
N ALA A 173 2.69 -8.30 -21.67
CA ALA A 173 1.80 -7.98 -22.79
C ALA A 173 2.52 -8.11 -24.15
N ASP A 174 1.73 -8.24 -25.21
CA ASP A 174 2.25 -8.36 -26.57
C ASP A 174 3.06 -7.11 -26.96
N GLY A 175 4.22 -7.32 -27.58
CA GLY A 175 5.10 -6.24 -28.05
C GLY A 175 6.06 -5.66 -27.01
N MET A 176 6.03 -6.12 -25.75
CA MET A 176 7.02 -5.72 -24.75
C MET A 176 8.35 -6.49 -24.91
N THR A 177 9.46 -5.81 -24.62
CA THR A 177 10.79 -6.46 -24.55
C THR A 177 10.88 -7.34 -23.30
N PRO A 178 11.23 -8.64 -23.43
CA PRO A 178 11.42 -9.52 -22.27
C PRO A 178 12.59 -9.06 -21.39
N LEU A 179 12.43 -9.17 -20.07
CA LEU A 179 13.50 -8.99 -19.09
C LEU A 179 13.89 -10.31 -18.41
N MET A 180 13.25 -11.42 -18.77
CA MET A 180 13.60 -12.76 -18.28
C MET A 180 15.11 -13.03 -18.38
N GLY A 181 15.72 -13.41 -17.25
CA GLY A 181 17.14 -13.70 -17.13
C GLY A 181 18.05 -12.49 -16.90
N TYR A 182 17.56 -11.25 -17.04
CA TYR A 182 18.34 -10.05 -16.75
C TYR A 182 18.77 -10.01 -15.28
N ARG A 183 20.00 -9.55 -15.05
CA ARG A 183 20.57 -9.32 -13.73
C ARG A 183 20.69 -7.82 -13.46
N TYR A 184 20.38 -7.44 -12.24
CA TYR A 184 20.40 -6.05 -11.77
C TYR A 184 21.27 -5.95 -10.53
N PRO A 185 22.05 -4.86 -10.40
CA PRO A 185 22.91 -4.65 -9.26
C PRO A 185 22.10 -4.38 -7.98
N GLU A 186 22.75 -4.57 -6.84
CA GLU A 186 22.20 -4.39 -5.50
C GLU A 186 21.73 -2.97 -5.19
N PHE A 187 22.26 -1.96 -5.89
CA PHE A 187 21.90 -0.56 -5.68
C PHE A 187 20.57 -0.17 -6.34
N ASP A 188 20.04 -0.98 -7.27
CA ASP A 188 18.72 -0.73 -7.89
C ASP A 188 17.58 -0.91 -6.86
N ILE A 189 17.77 -1.78 -5.86
CA ILE A 189 16.87 -1.91 -4.70
C ILE A 189 17.70 -1.73 -3.44
N PRO A 190 17.88 -0.48 -2.95
CA PRO A 190 18.73 -0.18 -1.80
C PRO A 190 18.39 -0.99 -0.53
N ALA A 191 19.38 -1.17 0.36
CA ALA A 191 19.24 -1.99 1.57
C ALA A 191 18.05 -1.57 2.44
N GLN A 192 17.86 -0.27 2.65
CA GLN A 192 16.75 0.27 3.43
C GLN A 192 15.37 -0.02 2.78
N ALA A 193 15.30 -0.12 1.46
CA ALA A 193 14.07 -0.53 0.77
C ALA A 193 13.80 -2.03 0.96
N ARG A 194 14.85 -2.87 0.90
CA ARG A 194 14.73 -4.31 1.17
C ARG A 194 14.24 -4.59 2.58
N GLU A 195 14.79 -3.90 3.57
CA GLU A 195 14.32 -3.98 4.97
C GLU A 195 12.87 -3.57 5.12
N LEU A 196 12.44 -2.52 4.40
CA LEU A 196 11.06 -2.07 4.41
C LEU A 196 10.11 -3.12 3.81
N TYR A 197 10.51 -3.80 2.73
CA TYR A 197 9.69 -4.83 2.08
C TYR A 197 9.50 -6.10 2.92
N VAL A 198 10.34 -6.34 3.93
CA VAL A 198 10.10 -7.41 4.91
C VAL A 198 8.97 -7.05 5.89
N LYS A 199 8.75 -5.75 6.12
CA LYS A 199 7.70 -5.24 7.02
C LYS A 199 6.39 -4.97 6.27
N PHE A 200 6.48 -4.29 5.12
CA PHE A 200 5.36 -3.97 4.24
C PHE A 200 5.48 -4.78 2.94
N LEU A 201 4.77 -5.91 2.91
CA LEU A 201 4.90 -6.93 1.85
C LEU A 201 4.37 -6.48 0.47
N ALA A 202 3.60 -5.41 0.41
CA ALA A 202 3.06 -4.85 -0.82
C ALA A 202 3.28 -3.34 -0.86
N ARG A 203 3.75 -2.86 -2.02
CA ARG A 203 3.88 -1.42 -2.31
C ARG A 203 3.32 -1.16 -3.70
N HIS A 204 2.53 -0.09 -3.81
CA HIS A 204 1.91 0.32 -5.06
C HIS A 204 2.34 1.76 -5.39
N VAL A 205 2.73 1.98 -6.63
CA VAL A 205 2.96 3.32 -7.21
C VAL A 205 2.07 3.42 -8.44
N ALA A 206 1.06 4.28 -8.39
CA ALA A 206 0.07 4.40 -9.47
C ALA A 206 0.63 5.17 -10.68
N ASP A 207 1.39 6.23 -10.40
CA ASP A 207 2.02 7.08 -11.41
C ASP A 207 3.35 7.60 -10.86
N VAL A 208 4.44 7.31 -11.57
CA VAL A 208 5.80 7.70 -11.16
C VAL A 208 6.06 9.20 -11.34
N ASP A 209 5.31 9.84 -12.25
CA ASP A 209 5.35 11.28 -12.52
C ASP A 209 4.14 12.00 -11.92
N GLY A 210 3.33 11.26 -11.16
CA GLY A 210 2.07 11.74 -10.60
C GLY A 210 2.27 12.81 -9.51
N PRO A 211 1.26 13.65 -9.28
CA PRO A 211 1.33 14.65 -8.22
C PRO A 211 1.36 13.99 -6.84
N THR A 212 2.12 14.59 -5.95
CA THR A 212 2.21 14.20 -4.54
C THR A 212 1.50 15.23 -3.65
N ILE A 213 0.88 14.77 -2.57
CA ILE A 213 0.21 15.63 -1.60
C ILE A 213 1.06 15.75 -0.34
N GLY A 214 1.23 16.96 0.18
CA GLY A 214 1.95 17.21 1.43
C GLY A 214 1.22 16.65 2.65
N ILE A 215 1.99 16.29 3.67
CA ILE A 215 1.48 15.95 5.00
C ILE A 215 1.76 17.15 5.92
N GLN A 216 0.72 17.63 6.59
CA GLN A 216 0.81 18.70 7.59
C GLN A 216 0.63 18.10 8.99
N GLY A 217 1.50 18.49 9.93
CA GLY A 217 1.44 18.12 11.35
C GLY A 217 1.96 19.24 12.23
#